data_AF-C2PC32-F1
#
_entry.id   AF-C2PC32-F1
#
_cell.length_a   1.000
_cell.length_b   1.000
_cell.length_c   1.000
_cell.angle_alpha   90.00
_cell.angle_beta   90.00
_cell.angle_gamma   90.00
#
_symmetry.space_group_name_H-M   'P 1'
#
loop_
_entity.id
_entity.type
_entity.pdbx_description
1 polymer ?
#
loop_
_entity_poly.entity_id
_entity_poly.type
_entity_poly.pdbx_seq_one_letter_code
_entity_poly.pdbx_strand_id
1 'polypeptide(L)'
;MWELTAAQTKLFLPPTTSRWLAFFDMEKKEAKMNPFQEAQTVPELRYDEIQVGDQASLTKTITDEDVINFAKLTGDVNPIHILDSFAKTTMFKERIAHGMLVSSFISTILGTKLPGKNTIYLSQNVSFRAPVKIGDTLRVVAEVIKKRDDKKIITLQTNIYNQSGDIVVEGTATILKKE
;
A
#
# COMPACT_ATOMS: atom_id res chain seq x y z
N MET A 1 11.68 -48.87 13.50
CA MET A 1 12.75 -48.32 14.34
C MET A 1 13.95 -48.01 13.45
N TRP A 2 14.20 -46.71 13.20
CA TRP A 2 15.45 -46.05 12.76
C TRP A 2 16.02 -46.49 11.38
N GLU A 3 16.52 -45.65 10.46
CA GLU A 3 16.62 -44.20 10.28
C GLU A 3 16.99 -43.96 8.79
N LEU A 4 16.49 -42.88 8.19
CA LEU A 4 16.82 -42.43 6.84
C LEU A 4 18.16 -41.67 6.86
N THR A 5 19.07 -41.96 5.93
CA THR A 5 20.22 -41.06 5.66
C THR A 5 20.09 -40.42 4.29
N ALA A 6 20.11 -39.09 4.31
CA ALA A 6 19.96 -38.21 3.18
C ALA A 6 21.25 -38.16 2.36
N ALA A 7 21.25 -38.76 1.16
CA ALA A 7 22.24 -38.45 0.13
C ALA A 7 21.78 -38.95 -1.24
N GLN A 8 20.89 -38.20 -1.93
CA GLN A 8 20.74 -38.27 -3.40
C GLN A 8 19.73 -37.24 -3.93
N THR A 9 20.13 -35.97 -3.97
CA THR A 9 19.64 -35.03 -5.00
C THR A 9 20.58 -33.82 -5.09
N LYS A 10 21.72 -34.01 -5.74
CA LYS A 10 22.54 -32.92 -6.30
C LYS A 10 22.71 -33.19 -7.78
N LEU A 11 21.82 -32.66 -8.62
CA LEU A 11 22.18 -32.33 -10.00
C LEU A 11 21.19 -31.31 -10.57
N PHE A 12 21.77 -30.29 -11.22
CA PHE A 12 21.16 -29.13 -11.90
C PHE A 12 20.78 -27.91 -11.04
N LEU A 13 21.78 -27.07 -10.79
CA LEU A 13 21.59 -25.62 -10.58
C LEU A 13 22.45 -24.86 -11.61
N PRO A 14 21.87 -23.92 -12.39
CA PRO A 14 22.65 -22.92 -13.13
C PRO A 14 23.15 -21.79 -12.19
N PRO A 15 24.26 -21.12 -12.52
CA PRO A 15 24.90 -20.16 -11.62
C PRO A 15 24.23 -18.77 -11.73
N THR A 16 23.86 -18.23 -10.58
CA THR A 16 24.02 -16.82 -10.15
C THR A 16 23.23 -16.65 -8.85
N THR A 17 23.93 -16.73 -7.74
CA THR A 17 23.41 -16.75 -6.37
C THR A 17 22.74 -15.46 -5.92
N SER A 18 22.79 -14.39 -6.72
CA SER A 18 22.18 -13.09 -6.40
C SER A 18 20.67 -13.04 -6.63
N ARG A 19 20.13 -13.79 -7.60
CA ARG A 19 18.69 -13.76 -7.90
C ARG A 19 17.89 -14.61 -6.91
N TRP A 20 18.37 -15.81 -6.57
CA TRP A 20 17.69 -16.70 -5.63
C TRP A 20 17.66 -16.17 -4.19
N LEU A 21 18.73 -15.51 -3.73
CA LEU A 21 18.76 -14.88 -2.40
C LEU A 21 17.77 -13.71 -2.30
N ALA A 22 17.64 -12.90 -3.35
CA ALA A 22 16.67 -11.81 -3.38
C ALA A 22 15.21 -12.33 -3.37
N PHE A 23 14.93 -13.42 -4.09
CA PHE A 23 13.61 -14.07 -4.05
C PHE A 23 13.31 -14.68 -2.66
N PHE A 24 14.28 -15.33 -2.02
CA PHE A 24 14.12 -15.88 -0.66
C PHE A 24 14.01 -14.79 0.43
N ASP A 25 14.70 -13.66 0.28
CA ASP A 25 14.59 -12.52 1.20
C ASP A 25 13.28 -11.74 1.01
N MET A 26 12.71 -11.72 -0.21
CA MET A 26 11.38 -11.16 -0.47
C MET A 26 10.27 -12.03 0.14
N GLU A 27 10.28 -13.35 -0.08
CA GLU A 27 9.30 -14.27 0.54
C GLU A 27 9.36 -14.22 2.08
N LYS A 28 10.55 -14.05 2.66
CA LYS A 28 10.70 -13.88 4.11
C LYS A 28 10.21 -12.53 4.63
N LYS A 29 10.08 -11.49 3.79
CA LYS A 29 9.62 -10.16 4.23
C LYS A 29 8.09 -10.09 4.29
N GLU A 30 7.40 -10.76 3.38
CA GLU A 30 5.94 -10.88 3.40
C GLU A 30 5.44 -11.75 4.57
N ALA A 31 6.23 -12.72 5.01
CA ALA A 31 5.95 -13.53 6.20
C ALA A 31 6.33 -12.89 7.56
N LYS A 32 6.68 -11.59 7.63
CA LYS A 32 7.34 -10.99 8.82
C LYS A 32 6.77 -9.67 9.36
N MET A 33 5.60 -9.22 8.93
CA MET A 33 4.98 -8.05 9.56
C MET A 33 4.11 -8.47 10.74
N ASN A 34 4.59 -8.26 11.96
CA ASN A 34 3.78 -8.36 13.16
C ASN A 34 3.21 -6.97 13.51
N PRO A 35 1.90 -6.72 13.31
CA PRO A 35 1.33 -5.39 13.52
C PRO A 35 1.47 -4.90 14.97
N PHE A 36 1.54 -5.79 15.96
CA PHE A 36 1.73 -5.40 17.36
C PHE A 36 3.15 -4.91 17.65
N GLN A 37 4.15 -5.42 16.94
CA GLN A 37 5.54 -4.97 17.07
C GLN A 37 5.74 -3.67 16.28
N GLU A 38 5.24 -3.60 15.04
CA GLU A 38 5.36 -2.39 14.19
C GLU A 38 4.60 -1.20 14.79
N ALA A 39 3.46 -1.41 15.46
CA ALA A 39 2.74 -0.34 16.13
C ALA A 39 3.56 0.36 17.23
N GLN A 40 4.57 -0.31 17.80
CA GLN A 40 5.43 0.28 18.84
C GLN A 40 6.50 1.20 18.26
N THR A 41 6.79 1.11 16.96
CA THR A 41 7.88 1.84 16.29
C THR A 41 7.39 2.99 15.41
N VAL A 42 6.06 3.20 15.34
CA VAL A 42 5.48 4.32 14.57
C VAL A 42 6.00 5.66 15.10
N PRO A 43 6.63 6.49 14.25
CA PRO A 43 7.15 7.80 14.65
C PRO A 43 6.04 8.73 15.10
N GLU A 44 6.39 9.60 16.04
CA GLU A 44 5.55 10.70 16.49
C GLU A 44 6.20 12.02 16.07
N LEU A 45 5.71 12.60 14.96
CA LEU A 45 6.10 13.95 14.56
C LEU A 45 5.19 14.94 15.25
N ARG A 46 5.73 15.92 15.96
CA ARG A 46 4.91 16.97 16.60
C ARG A 46 4.37 17.93 15.55
N TYR A 47 3.30 18.66 15.90
CA TYR A 47 2.66 19.60 14.96
C TYR A 47 3.60 20.74 14.51
N ASP A 48 4.48 21.20 15.41
CA ASP A 48 5.45 22.26 15.18
C ASP A 48 6.63 21.81 14.28
N GLU A 49 6.93 20.52 14.26
CA GLU A 49 7.98 19.93 13.42
C GLU A 49 7.55 19.80 11.96
N ILE A 50 6.26 19.63 11.70
CA ILE A 50 5.72 19.43 10.34
C ILE A 50 5.59 20.76 9.61
N GLN A 51 6.14 20.85 8.40
CA GLN A 51 6.10 22.05 7.56
C GLN A 51 5.25 21.85 6.31
N VAL A 52 4.77 22.96 5.73
CA VAL A 52 4.20 22.94 4.37
C VAL A 52 5.31 22.57 3.38
N GLY A 53 5.01 21.64 2.49
CA GLY A 53 5.97 21.02 1.57
C GLY A 53 6.56 19.70 2.05
N ASP A 54 6.38 19.33 3.33
CA ASP A 54 6.80 18.01 3.82
C ASP A 54 6.04 16.90 3.09
N GLN A 55 6.75 15.85 2.72
CA GLN A 55 6.21 14.75 1.93
C GLN A 55 6.62 13.40 2.50
N ALA A 56 5.69 12.44 2.45
CA ALA A 56 5.97 11.03 2.67
C ALA A 56 5.37 10.19 1.55
N SER A 57 6.00 9.05 1.27
CA SER A 57 5.51 8.11 0.27
C SER A 57 5.66 6.66 0.69
N LEU A 58 4.91 5.79 0.02
CA LEU A 58 5.15 4.35 0.02
C LEU A 58 5.00 3.80 -1.39
N THR A 59 5.59 2.63 -1.62
CA THR A 59 5.45 1.88 -2.86
C THR A 59 4.82 0.54 -2.56
N LYS A 60 3.83 0.14 -3.35
CA LYS A 60 3.14 -1.15 -3.21
C LYS A 60 2.76 -1.69 -4.57
N THR A 61 3.22 -2.90 -4.87
CA THR A 61 2.71 -3.69 -5.99
C THR A 61 1.40 -4.34 -5.58
N ILE A 62 0.36 -4.14 -6.37
CA ILE A 62 -0.96 -4.72 -6.14
C ILE A 62 -0.93 -6.17 -6.58
N THR A 63 -1.23 -7.09 -5.67
CA THR A 63 -1.30 -8.52 -5.95
C THR A 63 -2.75 -8.98 -6.07
N ASP A 64 -2.93 -10.17 -6.65
CA ASP A 64 -4.24 -10.84 -6.63
C ASP A 64 -4.73 -11.07 -5.19
N GLU A 65 -3.80 -11.44 -4.31
CA GLU A 65 -4.09 -11.64 -2.89
C GLU A 65 -4.60 -10.37 -2.22
N ASP A 66 -4.04 -9.18 -2.51
CA ASP A 66 -4.54 -7.92 -1.97
C ASP A 66 -6.02 -7.70 -2.36
N VAL A 67 -6.36 -7.94 -3.63
CA VAL A 67 -7.72 -7.77 -4.16
C VAL A 67 -8.69 -8.75 -3.50
N ILE A 68 -8.30 -10.02 -3.41
CA ILE A 68 -9.12 -11.06 -2.78
C ILE A 68 -9.30 -10.80 -1.28
N ASN A 69 -8.23 -10.44 -0.56
CA ASN A 69 -8.31 -10.15 0.87
C ASN A 69 -9.13 -8.89 1.15
N PHE A 70 -9.04 -7.87 0.30
CA PHE A 70 -9.89 -6.69 0.42
C PHE A 70 -11.36 -7.02 0.18
N ALA A 71 -11.68 -7.84 -0.81
CA ALA A 71 -13.05 -8.31 -1.05
C ALA A 71 -13.59 -9.12 0.13
N LYS A 72 -12.78 -9.99 0.74
CA LYS A 72 -13.15 -10.72 1.97
C LYS A 72 -13.41 -9.79 3.15
N LEU A 73 -12.55 -8.79 3.33
CA LEU A 73 -12.63 -7.84 4.45
C LEU A 73 -13.87 -6.93 4.34
N THR A 74 -14.15 -6.45 3.13
CA THR A 74 -15.17 -5.42 2.90
C THR A 74 -16.53 -5.98 2.47
N GLY A 75 -16.56 -7.21 1.95
CA GLY A 75 -17.73 -7.78 1.29
C GLY A 75 -17.95 -7.28 -0.15
N ASP A 76 -17.09 -6.39 -0.67
CA ASP A 76 -17.18 -5.93 -2.06
C ASP A 76 -16.67 -7.01 -3.03
N VAL A 77 -17.58 -7.90 -3.40
CA VAL A 77 -17.37 -9.00 -4.33
C VAL A 77 -17.83 -8.65 -5.75
N ASN A 78 -17.80 -7.37 -6.13
CA ASN A 78 -18.18 -6.97 -7.50
C ASN A 78 -17.39 -7.80 -8.54
N PRO A 79 -18.06 -8.45 -9.51
CA PRO A 79 -17.42 -9.32 -10.49
C PRO A 79 -16.24 -8.70 -11.23
N ILE A 80 -16.21 -7.37 -11.39
CA ILE A 80 -15.10 -6.67 -12.05
C ILE A 80 -13.75 -6.86 -11.35
N HIS A 81 -13.76 -7.09 -10.04
CA HIS A 81 -12.56 -7.30 -9.24
C HIS A 81 -12.19 -8.79 -9.10
N ILE A 82 -13.15 -9.70 -9.30
CA ILE A 82 -13.04 -11.11 -8.88
C ILE A 82 -13.07 -12.10 -10.05
N LEU A 83 -13.86 -11.86 -11.08
CA LEU A 83 -14.09 -12.84 -12.14
C LEU A 83 -13.44 -12.43 -13.46
N ASP A 84 -12.42 -13.17 -13.88
CA ASP A 84 -11.76 -12.94 -15.18
C ASP A 84 -12.74 -13.04 -16.36
N SER A 85 -13.68 -13.99 -16.29
CA SER A 85 -14.71 -14.19 -17.31
C SER A 85 -15.59 -12.95 -17.48
N PHE A 86 -15.96 -12.30 -16.39
CA PHE A 86 -16.73 -11.06 -16.43
C PHE A 86 -15.86 -9.90 -16.91
N ALA A 87 -14.67 -9.74 -16.33
CA ALA A 87 -13.79 -8.61 -16.61
C ALA A 87 -13.39 -8.51 -18.10
N LYS A 88 -13.17 -9.65 -18.77
CA LYS A 88 -12.93 -9.75 -20.22
C LYS A 88 -14.02 -9.11 -21.09
N THR A 89 -15.26 -9.10 -20.60
CA THR A 89 -16.40 -8.51 -21.33
C THR A 89 -16.46 -6.98 -21.20
N THR A 90 -15.79 -6.40 -20.21
CA THR A 90 -15.83 -4.96 -19.91
C THR A 90 -14.85 -4.16 -20.78
N MET A 91 -14.82 -2.83 -20.60
CA MET A 91 -13.82 -1.96 -21.22
C MET A 91 -12.40 -2.19 -20.69
N PHE A 92 -12.25 -2.77 -19.49
CA PHE A 92 -10.96 -3.00 -18.86
C PHE A 92 -10.24 -4.25 -19.38
N LYS A 93 -10.99 -5.22 -19.94
CA LYS A 93 -10.52 -6.50 -20.50
C LYS A 93 -9.85 -7.48 -19.54
N GLU A 94 -9.59 -7.06 -18.30
CA GLU A 94 -9.05 -7.86 -17.22
C GLU A 94 -9.51 -7.29 -15.87
N ARG A 95 -9.30 -8.04 -14.79
CA ARG A 95 -9.69 -7.60 -13.44
C ARG A 95 -8.88 -6.37 -13.02
N ILE A 96 -9.55 -5.45 -12.36
CA ILE A 96 -8.93 -4.26 -11.77
C ILE A 96 -9.07 -4.31 -10.25
N ALA A 97 -8.17 -3.66 -9.54
CA ALA A 97 -8.26 -3.52 -8.10
C ALA A 97 -9.41 -2.58 -7.70
N HIS A 98 -9.95 -2.76 -6.49
CA HIS A 98 -10.90 -1.81 -5.92
C HIS A 98 -10.24 -0.44 -5.78
N GLY A 99 -10.93 0.63 -6.18
CA GLY A 99 -10.43 1.98 -5.97
C GLY A 99 -10.15 2.26 -4.49
N MET A 100 -11.01 1.76 -3.60
CA MET A 100 -10.85 1.94 -2.15
C MET A 100 -9.74 1.09 -1.54
N LEU A 101 -9.38 -0.06 -2.13
CA LEU A 101 -8.18 -0.81 -1.73
C LEU A 101 -6.95 0.06 -1.94
N VAL A 102 -6.82 0.65 -3.14
CA VAL A 102 -5.69 1.51 -3.48
C VAL A 102 -5.65 2.78 -2.62
N SER A 103 -6.80 3.42 -2.42
CA SER A 103 -6.90 4.61 -1.56
C SER A 103 -6.63 4.32 -0.09
N SER A 104 -6.80 3.07 0.38
CA SER A 104 -6.55 2.72 1.79
C SER A 104 -5.11 2.94 2.22
N PHE A 105 -4.14 2.85 1.29
CA PHE A 105 -2.72 3.11 1.56
C PHE A 105 -2.43 4.56 1.96
N ILE A 106 -3.32 5.49 1.63
CA ILE A 106 -3.24 6.87 2.14
C ILE A 106 -3.32 6.86 3.66
N SER A 107 -4.24 6.07 4.23
CA SER A 107 -4.37 5.91 5.69
C SER A 107 -3.09 5.37 6.32
N THR A 108 -2.41 4.44 5.64
CA THR A 108 -1.10 3.94 6.08
C THR A 108 -0.09 5.08 6.19
N ILE A 109 0.07 5.93 5.16
CA ILE A 109 1.01 7.07 5.22
C ILE A 109 0.65 8.02 6.37
N LEU A 110 -0.61 8.41 6.46
CA LEU A 110 -1.06 9.39 7.46
C LEU A 110 -0.89 8.87 8.89
N GLY A 111 -1.22 7.60 9.13
CA GLY A 111 -1.15 6.98 10.44
C GLY A 111 0.24 6.53 10.86
N THR A 112 1.17 6.26 9.92
CA THR A 112 2.46 5.64 10.25
C THR A 112 3.71 6.41 9.82
N LYS A 113 3.58 7.45 8.99
CA LYS A 113 4.74 8.21 8.48
C LYS A 113 4.60 9.70 8.70
N LEU A 114 3.60 10.32 8.05
CA LEU A 114 3.39 11.75 8.05
C LEU A 114 1.88 12.03 8.07
N PRO A 115 1.31 12.48 9.20
CA PRO A 115 1.99 12.89 10.44
C PRO A 115 2.42 11.75 11.39
N GLY A 116 1.95 10.52 11.18
CA GLY A 116 2.29 9.38 12.05
C GLY A 116 1.40 9.29 13.29
N LYS A 117 1.97 8.87 14.41
CA LYS A 117 1.25 8.62 15.68
C LYS A 117 0.44 9.85 16.13
N ASN A 118 -0.70 9.62 16.78
CA ASN A 118 -1.62 10.66 17.26
C ASN A 118 -2.26 11.51 16.13
N THR A 119 -2.33 10.97 14.92
CA THR A 119 -3.09 11.55 13.80
C THR A 119 -4.55 11.12 13.88
N ILE A 120 -5.47 12.09 13.84
CA ILE A 120 -6.90 11.84 13.63
C ILE A 120 -7.25 12.20 12.20
N TYR A 121 -7.71 11.21 11.43
CA TYR A 121 -8.08 11.36 10.04
C TYR A 121 -9.52 11.89 9.93
N LEU A 122 -9.67 13.19 9.65
CA LEU A 122 -10.97 13.87 9.69
C LEU A 122 -11.77 13.70 8.40
N SER A 123 -11.12 13.80 7.25
CA SER A 123 -11.77 13.62 5.95
C SER A 123 -10.77 13.26 4.86
N GLN A 124 -11.28 12.60 3.82
CA GLN A 124 -10.56 12.28 2.59
C GLN A 124 -11.49 12.47 1.40
N ASN A 125 -11.00 13.16 0.37
CA ASN A 125 -11.65 13.23 -0.95
C ASN A 125 -10.76 12.51 -1.96
N VAL A 126 -11.32 11.65 -2.80
CA VAL A 126 -10.59 10.95 -3.87
C VAL A 126 -11.33 11.05 -5.19
N SER A 127 -10.58 11.15 -6.28
CA SER A 127 -11.04 11.00 -7.66
C SER A 127 -10.24 9.89 -8.33
N PHE A 128 -10.94 8.89 -8.87
CA PHE A 128 -10.34 7.78 -9.60
C PHE A 128 -10.09 8.18 -11.04
N ARG A 129 -8.83 8.33 -11.42
CA ARG A 129 -8.41 8.89 -12.72
C ARG A 129 -8.10 7.80 -13.74
N ALA A 130 -7.62 6.64 -13.29
CA ALA A 130 -7.34 5.48 -14.14
C ALA A 130 -7.52 4.17 -13.35
N PRO A 131 -7.86 3.05 -14.01
CA PRO A 131 -7.93 1.75 -13.36
C PRO A 131 -6.53 1.30 -12.92
N VAL A 132 -6.48 0.56 -11.81
CA VAL A 132 -5.27 -0.12 -11.35
C VAL A 132 -5.45 -1.61 -11.59
N LYS A 133 -4.48 -2.23 -12.27
CA LYS A 133 -4.47 -3.65 -12.58
C LYS A 133 -3.68 -4.44 -11.54
N ILE A 134 -3.96 -5.73 -11.46
CA ILE A 134 -3.12 -6.65 -10.69
C ILE A 134 -1.72 -6.68 -11.34
N GLY A 135 -0.68 -6.52 -10.52
CA GLY A 135 0.71 -6.38 -10.94
C GLY A 135 1.19 -4.94 -11.10
N ASP A 136 0.29 -3.94 -11.12
CA ASP A 136 0.69 -2.54 -11.12
C ASP A 136 1.43 -2.19 -9.82
N THR A 137 2.47 -1.37 -9.95
CA THR A 137 3.25 -0.88 -8.80
C THR A 137 2.94 0.58 -8.57
N LEU A 138 2.33 0.85 -7.42
CA LEU A 138 1.84 2.16 -7.08
C LEU A 138 2.84 2.92 -6.21
N ARG A 139 2.98 4.21 -6.46
CA ARG A 139 3.60 5.19 -5.57
C ARG A 139 2.51 6.07 -4.97
N VAL A 140 2.26 5.88 -3.67
CA VAL A 140 1.31 6.68 -2.89
C VAL A 140 2.09 7.82 -2.24
N VAL A 141 1.61 9.05 -2.38
CA VAL A 141 2.31 10.26 -1.91
C VAL A 141 1.35 11.11 -1.09
N ALA A 142 1.78 11.53 0.10
CA ALA A 142 1.10 12.55 0.89
C ALA A 142 2.03 13.76 1.06
N GLU A 143 1.55 14.95 0.70
CA GLU A 143 2.29 16.21 0.81
C GLU A 143 1.49 17.22 1.61
N VAL A 144 2.12 17.87 2.59
CA VAL A 144 1.48 18.91 3.40
C VAL A 144 1.32 20.18 2.57
N ILE A 145 0.09 20.54 2.25
CA ILE A 145 -0.21 21.73 1.43
C ILE A 145 -0.75 22.90 2.26
N LYS A 146 -1.21 22.65 3.49
CA LYS A 146 -1.75 23.70 4.37
C LYS A 146 -1.73 23.30 5.83
N LYS A 147 -1.47 24.27 6.70
CA LYS A 147 -1.60 24.16 8.17
C LYS A 147 -2.59 25.20 8.69
N ARG A 148 -3.31 24.83 9.76
CA ARG A 148 -4.17 25.73 10.53
C ARG A 148 -3.85 25.61 12.02
N ASP A 149 -3.09 26.58 12.53
CA ASP A 149 -2.46 26.51 13.85
C ASP A 149 -3.47 26.54 15.01
N ASP A 150 -4.57 27.27 14.85
CA ASP A 150 -5.63 27.44 15.86
C ASP A 150 -6.17 26.11 16.43
N LYS A 151 -6.17 25.07 15.59
CA LYS A 151 -6.77 23.77 15.85
C LYS A 151 -5.85 22.61 15.47
N LYS A 152 -4.57 22.89 15.19
CA LYS A 152 -3.57 21.87 14.77
C LYS A 152 -4.06 21.00 13.60
N ILE A 153 -4.74 21.61 12.65
CA ILE A 153 -5.22 20.92 11.45
C ILE A 153 -4.17 21.00 10.35
N ILE A 154 -4.02 19.90 9.60
CA ILE A 154 -3.16 19.81 8.43
C ILE A 154 -4.00 19.29 7.25
N THR A 155 -3.85 19.93 6.09
CA THR A 155 -4.39 19.44 4.83
C THR A 155 -3.24 18.90 4.00
N LEU A 156 -3.41 17.68 3.48
CA LEU A 156 -2.42 17.02 2.64
C LEU A 156 -3.00 16.69 1.27
N GLN A 157 -2.24 16.93 0.20
CA GLN A 157 -2.53 16.34 -1.11
C GLN A 157 -2.13 14.86 -1.06
N THR A 158 -2.99 13.96 -1.54
CA THR A 158 -2.85 12.50 -1.38
C THR A 158 -2.97 11.75 -2.70
N ASN A 159 -2.02 12.00 -3.60
CA ASN A 159 -2.02 11.44 -4.96
C ASN A 159 -1.37 10.06 -5.02
N ILE A 160 -1.84 9.23 -5.94
CA ILE A 160 -1.32 7.89 -6.20
C ILE A 160 -1.00 7.78 -7.68
N TYR A 161 0.20 7.31 -7.98
CA TYR A 161 0.74 7.15 -9.32
C TYR A 161 1.02 5.66 -9.62
N ASN A 162 0.87 5.23 -10.88
CA ASN A 162 1.33 3.92 -11.33
C ASN A 162 2.83 3.93 -11.69
N GLN A 163 3.35 2.80 -12.17
CA GLN A 163 4.74 2.64 -12.60
C GLN A 163 5.14 3.50 -13.82
N SER A 164 4.17 3.98 -14.60
CA SER A 164 4.39 4.88 -15.73
C SER A 164 4.43 6.36 -15.33
N GLY A 165 4.09 6.66 -14.07
CA GLY A 165 3.97 8.03 -13.57
C GLY A 165 2.58 8.65 -13.79
N ASP A 166 1.61 7.89 -14.29
CA ASP A 166 0.24 8.39 -14.46
C ASP A 166 -0.46 8.45 -13.11
N ILE A 167 -1.22 9.53 -12.87
CA ILE A 167 -2.07 9.63 -11.68
C ILE A 167 -3.27 8.67 -11.80
N VAL A 168 -3.38 7.72 -10.88
CA VAL A 168 -4.50 6.76 -10.81
C VAL A 168 -5.55 7.19 -9.79
N VAL A 169 -5.10 7.85 -8.71
CA VAL A 169 -5.98 8.49 -7.72
C VAL A 169 -5.44 9.88 -7.44
N GLU A 170 -6.32 10.86 -7.52
CA GLU A 170 -6.06 12.22 -7.05
C GLU A 170 -6.83 12.46 -5.76
N GLY A 171 -6.20 13.06 -4.75
CA GLY A 171 -6.83 13.14 -3.43
C GLY A 171 -6.41 14.30 -2.56
N THR A 172 -7.20 14.53 -1.52
CA THR A 172 -6.87 15.46 -0.43
C THR A 172 -7.38 14.94 0.90
N ALA A 173 -6.50 14.89 1.90
CA ALA A 173 -6.80 14.54 3.28
C ALA A 173 -6.86 15.79 4.16
N THR A 174 -7.74 15.78 5.15
CA THR A 174 -7.65 16.69 6.31
C THR A 174 -7.46 15.87 7.57
N ILE A 175 -6.48 16.25 8.38
CA ILE A 175 -6.19 15.59 9.65
C ILE A 175 -6.14 16.61 10.79
N LEU A 176 -6.34 16.10 12.00
CA LEU A 176 -6.01 16.78 13.25
C LEU A 176 -4.81 16.08 13.88
N LYS A 177 -3.76 16.83 14.19
CA LYS A 177 -2.64 16.30 14.94
C LYS A 177 -2.85 16.51 16.44
N LYS A 178 -3.03 15.42 17.18
CA LYS A 178 -3.05 15.44 18.65
C LYS A 178 -1.62 15.34 19.21
N GLU A 179 -1.46 15.95 20.36
CA GLU A 179 -0.33 15.80 21.28
C GLU A 179 -0.78 14.94 22.46
#